data_AF-A0A4P6GST3-F1
#
_entry.id   AF-A0A4P6GST3-F1
#
_cell.length_a   1.000
_cell.length_b   1.000
_cell.length_c   1.000
_cell.angle_alpha   90.00
_cell.angle_beta   90.00
_cell.angle_gamma   90.00
#
_symmetry.space_group_name_H-M   'P 1'
#
loop_
_entity.id
_entity.type
_entity.pdbx_description
1 polymer ?
#
loop_
_entity_poly.entity_id
_entity_poly.type
_entity_poly.pdbx_seq_one_letter_code
_entity_poly.pdbx_strand_id
1 'polypeptide(L)'
;MITGTVLLFGLLFGMQHALEADHLAAVATLVAREKDTRRAVRQGVFWGLGHTLTLLLFGGVVMVIGVVLSERWVHGLEGAVGVMLVLLGLDLLRRLWRERVHFHAHAHAPADATRAASLDGDAARADAVPHFHAHSHRGDTAPHDHRQHRHEHRPLPLRALLVGMVHGLAGSAALVLLTLQQVRDPWIGLLYVVLFGLGSVVGMAALSWTVALPMRLTASHLGRYHRALSVIVALFSVGLGVHVVASQWLA
;
A
#
# COMPACT_ATOMS: atom_id res chain seq x y z
N MET A 1 -18.73 -9.67 34.23
CA MET A 1 -18.41 -10.61 33.12
C MET A 1 -18.74 -10.05 31.74
N ILE A 2 -19.85 -9.33 31.55
CA ILE A 2 -20.27 -8.83 30.23
C ILE A 2 -19.30 -7.78 29.66
N THR A 3 -18.80 -6.84 30.46
CA THR A 3 -17.92 -5.75 30.00
C THR A 3 -16.59 -6.25 29.45
N GLY A 4 -15.92 -7.19 30.13
CA GLY A 4 -14.64 -7.74 29.67
C GLY A 4 -14.76 -8.45 28.31
N THR A 5 -15.86 -9.16 28.10
CA THR A 5 -16.16 -9.83 26.82
C THR A 5 -16.41 -8.81 25.69
N VAL A 6 -17.16 -7.74 25.96
CA VAL A 6 -17.41 -6.66 24.97
C VAL A 6 -16.09 -5.99 24.54
N LEU A 7 -15.20 -5.73 25.50
CA LEU A 7 -13.89 -5.13 25.24
C LEU A 7 -12.97 -6.06 24.43
N LEU A 8 -12.95 -7.36 24.76
CA LEU A 8 -12.23 -8.36 23.98
C LEU A 8 -12.75 -8.45 22.54
N PHE A 9 -14.08 -8.45 22.37
CA PHE A 9 -14.67 -8.43 21.03
C PHE A 9 -14.32 -7.17 20.26
N GLY A 10 -14.20 -6.00 20.90
CA GLY A 10 -13.69 -4.78 20.26
C GLY A 10 -12.31 -5.01 19.63
N LEU A 11 -11.37 -5.58 20.39
CA LEU A 11 -10.04 -5.90 19.89
C LEU A 11 -10.06 -6.93 18.75
N LEU A 12 -10.83 -8.03 18.91
CA LEU A 12 -10.91 -9.10 17.92
C LEU A 12 -11.57 -8.63 16.61
N PHE A 13 -12.69 -7.90 16.71
CA PHE A 13 -13.36 -7.32 15.55
C PHE A 13 -12.50 -6.26 14.87
N GLY A 14 -11.73 -5.47 15.63
CA GLY A 14 -10.73 -4.57 15.04
C GLY A 14 -9.70 -5.31 14.19
N MET A 15 -9.19 -6.45 14.68
CA MET A 15 -8.27 -7.28 13.89
C MET A 15 -8.94 -7.90 12.66
N GLN A 16 -10.18 -8.40 12.81
CA GLN A 16 -10.96 -8.95 11.70
C GLN A 16 -11.27 -7.91 10.64
N HIS A 17 -11.58 -6.68 11.05
CA HIS A 17 -11.92 -5.56 10.17
C HIS A 17 -10.80 -5.27 9.18
N ALA A 18 -9.54 -5.39 9.61
CA ALA A 18 -8.39 -5.25 8.73
C ALA A 18 -8.34 -6.27 7.58
N LEU A 19 -9.09 -7.38 7.67
CA LEU A 19 -9.17 -8.44 6.65
C LEU A 19 -10.28 -8.22 5.62
N GLU A 20 -11.05 -7.14 5.74
CA GLU A 20 -12.09 -6.81 4.77
C GLU A 20 -11.49 -6.57 3.37
N ALA A 21 -12.31 -6.78 2.33
CA ALA A 21 -11.83 -6.83 0.95
C ALA A 21 -11.16 -5.51 0.50
N ASP A 22 -11.70 -4.38 0.96
CA ASP A 22 -11.23 -3.03 0.68
C ASP A 22 -9.90 -2.73 1.40
N HIS A 23 -9.79 -3.13 2.65
CA HIS A 23 -8.57 -3.08 3.46
C HIS A 23 -7.47 -3.95 2.84
N LEU A 24 -7.81 -5.18 2.45
CA LEU A 24 -6.92 -6.10 1.76
C LEU A 24 -6.42 -5.52 0.42
N ALA A 25 -7.32 -4.96 -0.39
CA ALA A 25 -6.96 -4.31 -1.65
C ALA A 25 -6.01 -3.11 -1.44
N ALA A 26 -6.31 -2.25 -0.47
CA ALA A 26 -5.49 -1.10 -0.14
C ALA A 26 -4.09 -1.51 0.37
N VAL A 27 -4.00 -2.46 1.30
CA VAL A 27 -2.71 -2.96 1.81
C VAL A 27 -1.91 -3.60 0.70
N ALA A 28 -2.54 -4.48 -0.09
CA ALA A 28 -1.83 -5.16 -1.16
C ALA A 28 -1.25 -4.17 -2.18
N THR A 29 -1.98 -3.11 -2.53
CA THR A 29 -1.49 -2.07 -3.46
C THR A 29 -0.40 -1.17 -2.87
N LEU A 30 -0.45 -0.88 -1.56
CA LEU A 30 0.58 -0.12 -0.84
C LEU A 30 1.86 -0.94 -0.67
N VAL A 31 1.72 -2.19 -0.19
CA VAL A 31 2.83 -3.11 0.07
C VAL A 31 3.53 -3.53 -1.22
N ALA A 32 2.81 -3.64 -2.35
CA ALA A 32 3.41 -3.91 -3.65
C ALA A 32 4.52 -2.93 -4.06
N ARG A 33 4.61 -1.77 -3.42
CA ARG A 33 5.62 -0.74 -3.67
C ARG A 33 6.87 -0.89 -2.83
N GLU A 34 6.78 -1.62 -1.72
CA GLU A 34 7.83 -1.68 -0.72
C GLU A 34 8.68 -2.93 -0.93
N LYS A 35 10.00 -2.73 -1.06
CA LYS A 35 10.97 -3.83 -1.21
C LYS A 35 11.35 -4.48 0.13
N ASP A 36 10.95 -3.87 1.24
CA ASP A 36 11.35 -4.21 2.60
C ASP A 36 10.11 -4.48 3.45
N THR A 37 10.07 -5.63 4.11
CA THR A 37 8.97 -6.05 5.00
C THR A 37 8.81 -5.11 6.18
N ARG A 38 9.90 -4.53 6.70
CA ARG A 38 9.83 -3.53 7.77
C ARG A 38 9.17 -2.25 7.29
N ARG A 39 9.37 -1.88 6.01
CA ARG A 39 8.68 -0.73 5.40
C ARG A 39 7.21 -1.03 5.21
N ALA A 40 6.86 -2.23 4.72
CA ALA A 40 5.47 -2.67 4.59
C ALA A 40 4.71 -2.63 5.93
N VAL A 41 5.29 -3.20 6.99
CA VAL A 41 4.68 -3.15 8.34
C VAL A 41 4.53 -1.71 8.83
N ARG A 42 5.53 -0.85 8.61
CA ARG A 42 5.43 0.57 8.98
C ARG A 42 4.32 1.28 8.21
N GLN A 43 4.13 1.00 6.92
CA GLN A 43 2.99 1.53 6.16
C GLN A 43 1.66 1.06 6.79
N GLY A 44 1.55 -0.22 7.12
CA GLY A 44 0.37 -0.78 7.80
C GLY A 44 0.06 -0.12 9.15
N VAL A 45 1.08 0.13 9.98
CA VAL A 45 0.91 0.81 11.27
C VAL A 45 0.40 2.25 11.08
N PHE A 46 1.04 3.05 10.21
CA PHE A 46 0.61 4.43 10.00
C PHE A 46 -0.75 4.52 9.33
N TRP A 47 -1.08 3.58 8.45
CA TRP A 47 -2.41 3.43 7.89
C TRP A 47 -3.45 3.14 8.98
N GLY A 48 -3.19 2.16 9.85
CA GLY A 48 -4.07 1.85 10.99
C GLY A 48 -4.20 2.98 12.00
N LEU A 49 -3.13 3.76 12.21
CA LEU A 49 -3.18 4.96 13.06
C LEU A 49 -4.10 6.03 12.45
N GLY A 50 -4.00 6.27 11.14
CA GLY A 50 -4.88 7.21 10.45
C GLY A 50 -6.35 6.80 10.56
N HIS A 51 -6.61 5.51 10.34
CA HIS A 51 -7.93 4.90 10.46
C HIS A 51 -8.52 5.04 11.87
N THR A 52 -7.76 4.61 12.88
CA THR A 52 -8.13 4.72 14.29
C THR A 52 -8.36 6.18 14.70
N LEU A 53 -7.53 7.10 14.22
CA LEU A 53 -7.67 8.52 14.53
C LEU A 53 -8.99 9.07 14.02
N THR A 54 -9.38 8.76 12.78
CA THR A 54 -10.67 9.19 12.25
C THR A 54 -11.85 8.56 12.96
N LEU A 55 -11.75 7.29 13.36
CA LEU A 55 -12.80 6.64 14.14
C LEU A 55 -12.99 7.27 15.51
N LEU A 56 -11.89 7.55 16.21
CA LEU A 56 -11.96 8.20 17.52
C LEU A 56 -12.50 9.61 17.43
N LEU A 57 -12.07 10.38 16.41
CA LEU A 57 -12.52 11.75 16.24
C LEU A 57 -13.97 11.81 15.77
N PHE A 58 -14.31 11.22 14.64
CA PHE A 58 -15.65 11.32 14.06
C PHE A 58 -16.65 10.42 14.79
N GLY A 59 -16.28 9.17 15.05
CA GLY A 59 -17.12 8.24 15.81
C GLY A 59 -17.33 8.70 17.24
N GLY A 60 -16.27 9.21 17.91
CA GLY A 60 -16.38 9.78 19.25
C GLY A 60 -17.27 11.03 19.30
N VAL A 61 -17.10 11.97 18.36
CA VAL A 61 -17.94 13.17 18.27
C VAL A 61 -19.40 12.81 18.02
N VAL A 62 -19.67 11.93 17.05
CA VAL A 62 -21.02 11.43 16.76
C VAL A 62 -21.64 10.77 18.00
N MET A 63 -20.85 9.99 18.74
CA MET A 63 -21.30 9.29 19.94
C MET A 63 -21.65 10.25 21.09
N VAL A 64 -20.85 11.29 21.32
CA VAL A 64 -21.08 12.26 22.40
C VAL A 64 -22.23 13.20 22.08
N ILE A 65 -22.35 13.66 20.82
CA ILE A 65 -23.37 14.62 20.39
C ILE A 65 -24.69 13.89 20.04
N GLY A 66 -24.64 12.59 19.72
CA GLY A 66 -25.83 11.81 19.33
C GLY A 66 -26.33 12.13 17.92
N VAL A 67 -25.47 12.63 17.03
CA VAL A 67 -25.87 13.02 15.67
C VAL A 67 -25.98 11.79 14.77
N VAL A 68 -27.14 11.55 14.18
CA VAL A 68 -27.30 10.53 13.15
C VAL A 68 -26.76 11.08 11.83
N LEU A 69 -25.71 10.45 11.28
CA LEU A 69 -25.21 10.78 9.94
C LEU A 69 -26.32 10.47 8.92
N SER A 70 -26.68 11.46 8.09
CA SER A 70 -27.65 11.22 7.02
C SER A 70 -27.09 10.22 6.01
N GLU A 71 -27.95 9.38 5.47
CA GLU A 71 -27.65 8.36 4.47
C GLU A 71 -26.79 8.88 3.29
N ARG A 72 -27.05 10.10 2.80
CA ARG A 72 -26.25 10.75 1.75
C ARG A 72 -24.76 10.93 2.11
N TRP A 73 -24.45 11.24 3.37
CA TRP A 73 -23.07 11.38 3.83
C TRP A 73 -22.37 10.02 3.91
N VAL A 74 -23.08 8.99 4.36
CA VAL A 74 -22.56 7.61 4.41
C VAL A 74 -22.21 7.13 3.01
N HIS A 75 -23.15 7.22 2.06
CA HIS A 75 -22.90 6.85 0.66
C HIS A 75 -21.77 7.67 0.02
N GLY A 76 -21.70 8.97 0.30
CA GLY A 76 -20.62 9.83 -0.21
C GLY A 76 -19.23 9.42 0.31
N LEU A 77 -19.14 9.04 1.59
CA LEU A 77 -17.90 8.58 2.20
C LEU A 77 -17.49 7.20 1.68
N GLU A 78 -18.42 6.25 1.59
CA GLU A 78 -18.17 4.93 0.97
C GLU A 78 -17.73 5.08 -0.50
N GLY A 79 -18.36 5.99 -1.23
CA GLY A 79 -17.97 6.34 -2.60
C GLY A 79 -16.55 6.90 -2.68
N ALA A 80 -16.13 7.72 -1.71
CA ALA A 80 -14.77 8.23 -1.63
C ALA A 80 -13.73 7.11 -1.43
N VAL A 81 -14.05 6.07 -0.64
CA VAL A 81 -13.21 4.86 -0.52
C VAL A 81 -13.14 4.12 -1.84
N GLY A 82 -14.27 3.93 -2.53
CA GLY A 82 -14.30 3.32 -3.85
C GLY A 82 -13.40 4.05 -4.85
N VAL A 83 -13.50 5.38 -4.93
CA VAL A 83 -12.63 6.22 -5.78
C VAL A 83 -11.16 6.06 -5.38
N MET A 84 -10.85 6.06 -4.08
CA MET A 84 -9.49 5.85 -3.58
C MET A 84 -8.92 4.49 -4.02
N LEU A 85 -9.67 3.40 -3.93
CA LEU A 85 -9.25 2.07 -4.37
C LEU A 85 -8.97 2.02 -5.87
N VAL A 86 -9.80 2.69 -6.69
CA VAL A 86 -9.55 2.84 -8.13
C VAL A 86 -8.23 3.58 -8.37
N LEU A 87 -8.01 4.72 -7.70
CA LEU A 87 -6.79 5.52 -7.87
C LEU A 87 -5.52 4.75 -7.45
N LEU A 88 -5.57 4.01 -6.34
CA LEU A 88 -4.44 3.19 -5.87
C LEU A 88 -4.10 2.06 -6.84
N GLY A 89 -5.12 1.35 -7.32
CA GLY A 89 -4.97 0.28 -8.32
C GLY A 89 -4.44 0.80 -9.65
N LEU A 90 -4.97 1.92 -10.15
CA LEU A 90 -4.49 2.56 -11.38
C LEU A 90 -3.05 3.08 -11.25
N ASP A 91 -2.66 3.67 -10.11
CA ASP A 91 -1.27 4.10 -9.91
C ASP A 91 -0.32 2.89 -9.86
N LEU A 92 -0.75 1.74 -9.32
CA LEU A 92 0.03 0.50 -9.38
C LEU A 92 0.18 -0.01 -10.83
N LEU A 93 -0.92 -0.09 -11.59
CA LEU A 93 -0.91 -0.46 -13.02
C LEU A 93 -0.02 0.45 -13.86
N ARG A 94 -0.14 1.78 -13.67
CA ARG A 94 0.67 2.78 -14.40
C ARG A 94 2.17 2.63 -14.12
N ARG A 95 2.54 2.19 -12.91
CA ARG A 95 3.94 1.93 -12.55
C ARG A 95 4.46 0.66 -13.23
N LEU A 96 3.70 -0.43 -13.15
CA LEU A 96 4.04 -1.70 -13.79
C LEU A 96 4.16 -1.54 -15.31
N TRP A 97 3.36 -0.67 -15.94
CA TRP A 97 3.49 -0.33 -17.35
C TRP A 97 4.78 0.46 -17.63
N ARG A 98 5.05 1.55 -16.88
CA ARG A 98 6.23 2.39 -17.12
C ARG A 98 7.55 1.63 -16.94
N GLU A 99 7.60 0.67 -16.03
CA GLU A 99 8.76 -0.21 -15.85
C GLU A 99 9.03 -1.15 -17.04
N ARG A 100 8.08 -1.32 -17.99
CA ARG A 100 8.32 -2.06 -19.25
C ARG A 100 9.02 -1.24 -20.35
N VAL A 101 9.05 0.09 -20.27
CA VAL A 101 9.49 0.94 -21.39
C VAL A 101 10.93 1.43 -21.17
N HIS A 102 11.90 0.52 -21.23
CA HIS A 102 13.31 0.89 -21.43
C HIS A 102 14.00 -0.17 -22.32
N PHE A 103 14.09 0.12 -23.61
CA PHE A 103 14.97 -0.57 -24.56
C PHE A 103 16.14 0.37 -24.85
N HIS A 104 17.37 0.00 -24.46
CA HIS A 104 18.59 0.68 -24.93
C HIS A 104 19.54 -0.37 -25.50
N ALA A 105 19.93 -0.18 -26.76
CA ALA A 105 21.00 -0.93 -27.40
C ALA A 105 22.30 -0.14 -27.23
N HIS A 106 23.30 -0.75 -26.59
CA HIS A 106 24.67 -0.24 -26.62
C HIS A 106 25.54 -1.21 -27.41
N ALA A 107 26.40 -0.66 -28.26
CA ALA A 107 27.51 -1.38 -28.86
C ALA A 107 28.76 -1.05 -28.05
N HIS A 108 29.42 -2.05 -27.49
CA HIS A 108 30.79 -1.88 -27.01
C HIS A 108 31.72 -1.96 -28.21
N ALA A 109 32.58 -0.94 -28.38
CA ALA A 109 33.84 -1.18 -29.07
C ALA A 109 34.68 -2.13 -28.21
N PRO A 110 35.41 -3.10 -28.79
CA PRO A 110 36.15 -4.11 -28.04
C PRO A 110 37.05 -3.49 -26.96
N ALA A 111 37.05 -4.08 -25.76
CA ALA A 111 37.81 -3.63 -24.60
C ALA A 111 39.34 -3.75 -24.75
N ASP A 112 39.83 -4.17 -25.92
CA ASP A 112 41.26 -4.40 -26.18
C ASP A 112 41.92 -3.30 -27.03
N ALA A 113 41.20 -2.22 -27.36
CA ALA A 113 41.77 -1.09 -28.12
C ALA A 113 42.72 -0.18 -27.30
N THR A 114 42.96 -0.45 -26.01
CA THR A 114 43.93 0.30 -25.18
C THR A 114 45.26 -0.44 -24.95
N ARG A 115 45.50 -1.58 -25.61
CA ARG A 115 46.82 -2.27 -25.59
C ARG A 115 47.45 -2.57 -26.95
N ALA A 116 46.97 -1.98 -28.04
CA ALA A 116 47.55 -2.15 -29.38
C ALA A 116 47.86 -0.83 -30.10
N ALA A 117 48.22 0.22 -29.35
CA ALA A 117 48.89 1.40 -29.92
C ALA A 117 50.41 1.21 -29.87
N SER A 118 50.91 0.11 -30.45
CA SER A 118 52.29 0.01 -30.88
C SER A 118 52.39 -0.97 -32.05
N LEU A 119 52.70 -0.40 -33.21
CA LEU A 119 53.28 -1.01 -34.41
C LEU A 119 52.30 -1.62 -35.44
N ASP A 120 52.39 -0.98 -36.61
CA ASP A 120 52.07 -1.41 -37.96
C ASP A 120 50.61 -1.63 -38.38
N GLY A 121 50.26 -0.91 -39.47
CA GLY A 121 48.94 -0.89 -40.06
C GLY A 121 48.62 -2.19 -40.80
N ASP A 122 47.38 -2.64 -40.61
CA ASP A 122 46.49 -3.05 -41.68
C ASP A 122 45.06 -3.17 -41.13
N ALA A 123 44.12 -2.55 -41.83
CA ALA A 123 42.75 -2.37 -41.39
C ALA A 123 41.96 -3.70 -41.40
N ALA A 124 41.83 -4.35 -40.25
CA ALA A 124 40.84 -5.40 -40.03
C ALA A 124 39.64 -4.83 -39.26
N ARG A 125 38.53 -4.63 -39.97
CA ARG A 125 37.23 -4.20 -39.43
C ARG A 125 36.67 -5.33 -38.55
N ALA A 126 36.90 -5.24 -37.24
CA ALA A 126 36.30 -6.15 -36.27
C ALA A 126 34.82 -5.80 -36.07
N ASP A 127 33.93 -6.69 -36.54
CA ASP A 127 32.49 -6.55 -36.41
C ASP A 127 32.07 -6.57 -34.94
N ALA A 128 31.54 -5.44 -34.46
CA ALA A 128 30.93 -5.33 -33.14
C ALA A 128 29.71 -6.27 -33.07
N VAL A 129 29.80 -7.34 -32.28
CA VAL A 129 28.69 -8.27 -32.07
C VAL A 129 27.67 -7.64 -31.10
N PRO A 130 26.47 -7.24 -31.56
CA PRO A 130 25.46 -6.69 -30.68
C PRO A 130 24.94 -7.79 -29.75
N HIS A 131 25.08 -7.60 -28.45
CA HIS A 131 24.51 -8.51 -27.45
C HIS A 131 23.54 -7.77 -26.52
N PHE A 132 22.49 -8.48 -26.12
CA PHE A 132 21.35 -7.95 -25.37
C PHE A 132 21.49 -8.28 -23.88
N HIS A 133 21.55 -7.25 -23.03
CA HIS A 133 21.52 -7.40 -21.57
C HIS A 133 20.43 -6.54 -20.94
N ALA A 134 19.82 -7.02 -19.87
CA ALA A 134 18.79 -6.32 -19.10
C ALA A 134 19.33 -5.92 -17.72
N HIS A 135 19.47 -4.62 -17.44
CA HIS A 135 19.76 -4.10 -16.10
C HIS A 135 18.93 -2.85 -15.78
N SER A 136 18.85 -2.48 -14.50
CA SER A 136 18.04 -1.37 -13.98
C SER A 136 18.95 -0.32 -13.31
N HIS A 137 19.17 0.83 -13.95
CA HIS A 137 19.72 2.02 -13.31
C HIS A 137 18.61 2.98 -12.93
N ARG A 138 18.18 2.94 -11.67
CA ARG A 138 17.43 4.04 -11.09
C ARG A 138 18.40 4.85 -10.22
N GLY A 139 19.19 5.74 -10.86
CA GLY A 139 19.83 6.86 -10.17
C GLY A 139 21.34 7.11 -10.34
N ASP A 140 22.07 6.49 -11.27
CA ASP A 140 23.51 6.80 -11.46
C ASP A 140 23.76 7.74 -12.63
N THR A 141 24.14 8.97 -12.30
CA THR A 141 24.85 9.89 -13.20
C THR A 141 26.13 10.37 -12.51
N ALA A 142 27.05 9.46 -12.18
CA ALA A 142 28.46 9.76 -11.89
C ALA A 142 29.27 8.46 -11.70
N PRO A 143 30.59 8.45 -11.98
CA PRO A 143 31.46 7.30 -11.72
C PRO A 143 31.56 7.04 -10.21
N HIS A 144 31.53 5.78 -9.82
CA HIS A 144 31.51 5.35 -8.42
C HIS A 144 32.76 5.80 -7.64
N ASP A 145 32.56 6.63 -6.62
CA ASP A 145 33.50 6.80 -5.50
C ASP A 145 32.88 6.22 -4.22
N HIS A 146 33.54 5.20 -3.68
CA HIS A 146 33.10 4.42 -2.53
C HIS A 146 33.31 5.20 -1.22
N ARG A 147 32.45 6.17 -0.87
CA ARG A 147 32.41 6.79 0.48
C ARG A 147 31.26 7.78 0.75
N GLN A 148 30.01 7.43 0.44
CA GLN A 148 28.86 8.23 0.91
C GLN A 148 27.85 7.38 1.69
N HIS A 149 27.99 7.38 3.02
CA HIS A 149 26.91 7.06 3.93
C HIS A 149 25.88 8.19 3.89
N ARG A 150 24.93 8.15 2.94
CA ARG A 150 23.76 9.03 2.96
C ARG A 150 22.80 8.57 4.05
N HIS A 151 22.72 9.34 5.13
CA HIS A 151 21.62 9.25 6.09
C HIS A 151 20.33 9.70 5.39
N GLU A 152 19.49 8.73 5.04
CA GLU A 152 18.18 8.98 4.44
C GLU A 152 17.23 9.50 5.55
N HIS A 153 17.12 10.82 5.70
CA HIS A 153 16.09 11.45 6.54
C HIS A 153 14.72 11.01 6.04
N ARG A 154 14.06 10.15 6.82
CA ARG A 154 12.94 9.34 6.37
C ARG A 154 11.63 10.10 6.58
N PRO A 155 10.94 10.58 5.53
CA PRO A 155 9.66 11.22 5.71
C PRO A 155 8.64 10.22 6.27
N LEU A 156 7.75 10.70 7.13
CA LEU A 156 6.62 9.92 7.63
C LEU A 156 5.82 9.37 6.44
N PRO A 157 5.26 8.15 6.52
CA PRO A 157 4.42 7.58 5.46
C PRO A 157 3.03 8.26 5.44
N LEU A 158 3.02 9.55 5.13
CA LEU A 158 1.83 10.41 5.11
C LEU A 158 0.74 9.86 4.18
N ARG A 159 1.13 9.22 3.08
CA ARG A 159 0.19 8.58 2.16
C ARG A 159 -0.61 7.48 2.85
N ALA A 160 0.06 6.58 3.58
CA ALA A 160 -0.63 5.54 4.34
C ALA A 160 -1.53 6.15 5.41
N LEU A 161 -1.05 7.17 6.14
CA LEU A 161 -1.87 7.88 7.12
C LEU A 161 -3.14 8.47 6.49
N LEU A 162 -3.02 9.17 5.36
CA LEU A 162 -4.15 9.78 4.64
C LEU A 162 -5.15 8.74 4.13
N VAL A 163 -4.65 7.66 3.51
CA VAL A 163 -5.49 6.53 3.09
C VAL A 163 -6.24 5.97 4.30
N GLY A 164 -5.58 5.87 5.45
CA GLY A 164 -6.14 5.36 6.68
C GLY A 164 -7.28 6.23 7.17
N MET A 165 -7.07 7.54 7.19
CA MET A 165 -8.09 8.51 7.58
C MET A 165 -9.31 8.46 6.65
N VAL A 166 -9.13 8.39 5.33
CA VAL A 166 -10.25 8.26 4.39
C VAL A 166 -11.02 6.97 4.66
N HIS A 167 -10.31 5.86 4.88
CA HIS A 167 -10.92 4.56 5.14
C HIS A 167 -11.69 4.51 6.46
N GLY A 168 -11.12 5.08 7.53
CA GLY A 168 -11.75 5.11 8.85
C GLY A 168 -12.95 6.05 8.93
N LEU A 169 -13.00 7.08 8.09
CA LEU A 169 -14.16 7.96 7.98
C LEU A 169 -15.36 7.26 7.29
N ALA A 170 -15.08 6.40 6.32
CA ALA A 170 -16.08 5.88 5.39
C ALA A 170 -16.55 4.45 5.64
N GLY A 171 -15.66 3.53 6.04
CA GLY A 171 -15.97 2.09 6.10
C GLY A 171 -16.43 1.60 7.47
N SER A 172 -15.83 2.09 8.55
CA SER A 172 -16.02 1.52 9.89
C SER A 172 -17.07 2.25 10.75
N ALA A 173 -17.55 3.42 10.31
CA ALA A 173 -18.55 4.18 11.04
C ALA A 173 -19.87 3.40 11.20
N ALA A 174 -20.34 2.68 10.17
CA ALA A 174 -21.59 1.93 10.24
C ALA A 174 -21.53 0.73 11.21
N LEU A 175 -20.46 -0.06 11.16
CA LEU A 175 -20.26 -1.21 12.04
C LEU A 175 -20.07 -0.79 13.51
N VAL A 176 -19.32 0.29 13.75
CA VAL A 176 -19.14 0.88 15.08
C VAL A 176 -20.48 1.45 15.59
N LEU A 177 -21.24 2.16 14.76
CA LEU A 177 -22.55 2.69 15.17
C LEU A 177 -23.55 1.58 15.55
N LEU A 178 -23.58 0.47 14.82
CA LEU A 178 -24.45 -0.68 15.12
C LEU A 178 -24.12 -1.37 16.45
N THR A 179 -22.83 -1.45 16.81
CA THR A 179 -22.41 -2.01 18.10
C THR A 179 -22.63 -1.02 19.24
N LEU A 180 -22.46 0.28 18.99
CA LEU A 180 -22.65 1.33 19.99
C LEU A 180 -24.12 1.56 20.35
N GLN A 181 -25.07 1.32 19.45
CA GLN A 181 -26.52 1.39 19.76
C GLN A 181 -26.96 0.38 20.84
N GLN A 182 -26.17 -0.67 21.10
CA GLN A 182 -26.44 -1.63 22.16
C GLN A 182 -25.81 -1.24 23.51
N VAL A 183 -24.86 -0.30 23.52
CA VAL A 183 -24.11 0.09 24.71
C VAL A 183 -24.73 1.35 25.32
N ARG A 184 -25.33 1.20 26.51
CA ARG A 184 -26.02 2.30 27.23
C ARG A 184 -25.06 3.34 27.83
N ASP A 185 -23.79 3.02 28.02
CA ASP A 185 -22.78 3.89 28.64
C ASP A 185 -21.80 4.45 27.60
N PRO A 186 -21.76 5.79 27.40
CA PRO A 186 -20.85 6.44 26.47
C PRO A 186 -19.37 6.12 26.67
N TRP A 187 -18.93 5.94 27.91
CA TRP A 187 -17.53 5.67 28.22
C TRP A 187 -17.11 4.26 27.81
N ILE A 188 -18.02 3.29 27.94
CA ILE A 188 -17.78 1.91 27.48
C ILE A 188 -17.68 1.88 25.96
N GLY A 189 -18.52 2.64 25.25
CA GLY A 189 -18.41 2.73 23.80
C GLY A 189 -17.14 3.44 23.32
N LEU A 190 -16.69 4.50 24.00
CA LEU A 190 -15.40 5.13 23.68
C LEU A 190 -14.23 4.16 23.90
N LEU A 191 -14.23 3.41 25.01
CA LEU A 191 -13.23 2.39 25.28
C LEU A 191 -13.27 1.26 24.24
N TYR A 192 -14.47 0.88 23.79
CA TYR A 192 -14.64 -0.07 22.69
C TYR A 192 -14.00 0.43 21.40
N VAL A 193 -14.22 1.70 21.02
CA VAL A 193 -13.59 2.30 19.83
C VAL A 193 -12.06 2.33 19.95
N VAL A 194 -11.52 2.63 21.13
CA VAL A 194 -10.05 2.58 21.37
C VAL A 194 -9.50 1.17 21.15
N LEU A 195 -10.16 0.16 21.71
CA LEU A 195 -9.71 -1.24 21.55
C LEU A 195 -9.90 -1.75 20.13
N PHE A 196 -11.00 -1.37 19.47
CA PHE A 196 -11.23 -1.64 18.06
C PHE A 196 -10.14 -1.01 17.19
N GLY A 197 -9.79 0.24 17.46
CA GLY A 197 -8.70 0.93 16.79
C GLY A 197 -7.37 0.23 17.00
N LEU A 198 -7.02 -0.12 18.24
CA LEU A 198 -5.80 -0.88 18.54
C LEU A 198 -5.77 -2.22 17.81
N GLY A 199 -6.88 -2.95 17.83
CA GLY A 199 -7.04 -4.21 17.09
C GLY A 199 -6.85 -4.02 15.60
N SER A 200 -7.39 -2.94 15.04
CA SER A 200 -7.21 -2.56 13.64
C SER A 200 -5.75 -2.26 13.32
N VAL A 201 -5.03 -1.48 14.14
CA VAL A 201 -3.59 -1.22 13.93
C VAL A 201 -2.80 -2.53 13.91
N VAL A 202 -3.07 -3.43 14.87
CA VAL A 202 -2.41 -4.75 14.93
C VAL A 202 -2.75 -5.59 13.71
N GLY A 203 -4.03 -5.67 13.34
CA GLY A 203 -4.53 -6.42 12.19
C GLY A 203 -3.92 -5.91 10.88
N MET A 204 -3.88 -4.60 10.67
CA MET A 204 -3.32 -3.97 9.48
C MET A 204 -1.79 -4.14 9.39
N ALA A 205 -1.08 -4.09 10.52
CA ALA A 205 0.34 -4.39 10.58
C ALA A 205 0.63 -5.87 10.26
N ALA A 206 -0.16 -6.78 10.83
CA ALA A 206 -0.07 -8.21 10.56
C ALA A 206 -0.38 -8.53 9.10
N LEU A 207 -1.45 -7.96 8.55
CA LEU A 207 -1.82 -8.12 7.15
C LEU A 207 -0.72 -7.61 6.21
N SER A 208 -0.15 -6.44 6.52
CA SER A 208 0.95 -5.87 5.75
C SER A 208 2.18 -6.77 5.76
N TRP A 209 2.49 -7.40 6.89
CA TRP A 209 3.56 -8.40 6.98
C TRP A 209 3.25 -9.65 6.15
N THR A 210 2.04 -10.20 6.29
CA THR A 210 1.58 -11.41 5.60
C THR A 210 1.58 -11.24 4.09
N VAL A 211 1.17 -10.07 3.58
CA VAL A 211 1.20 -9.77 2.13
C VAL A 211 2.63 -9.48 1.67
N ALA A 212 3.45 -8.80 2.48
CA ALA A 212 4.82 -8.47 2.10
C ALA A 212 5.74 -9.70 1.97
N LEU A 213 5.49 -10.75 2.77
CA LEU A 213 6.31 -11.95 2.79
C LEU A 213 6.36 -12.68 1.42
N PRO A 214 5.23 -13.12 0.82
CA PRO A 214 5.24 -13.75 -0.49
C PRO A 214 5.75 -12.80 -1.57
N MET A 215 5.37 -11.51 -1.51
CA MET A 215 5.82 -10.52 -2.49
C MET A 215 7.34 -10.36 -2.52
N ARG A 216 8.01 -10.40 -1.35
CA ARG A 216 9.47 -10.36 -1.23
C ARG A 216 10.13 -11.63 -1.75
N LEU A 217 9.62 -12.80 -1.36
CA LEU A 217 10.18 -14.09 -1.78
C LEU A 217 10.08 -14.27 -3.30
N THR A 218 8.98 -13.82 -3.90
CA THR A 218 8.80 -13.89 -5.36
C THR A 218 9.66 -12.85 -6.09
N ALA A 219 9.94 -11.69 -5.48
CA ALA A 219 10.76 -10.66 -6.10
C ALA A 219 12.24 -11.05 -6.26
N SER A 220 12.79 -11.91 -5.40
CA SER A 220 14.21 -12.27 -5.43
C SER A 220 14.56 -13.37 -6.45
N HIS A 221 13.62 -14.24 -6.82
CA HIS A 221 13.90 -15.35 -7.74
C HIS A 221 13.09 -15.33 -9.04
N LEU A 222 11.90 -14.70 -9.10
CA LEU A 222 11.03 -14.77 -10.28
C LEU A 222 10.25 -13.47 -10.54
N GLY A 223 10.93 -12.44 -11.07
CA GLY A 223 10.33 -11.13 -11.36
C GLY A 223 9.05 -11.15 -12.22
N ARG A 224 8.83 -12.20 -13.03
CA ARG A 224 7.58 -12.40 -13.79
C ARG A 224 6.37 -12.68 -12.89
N TYR A 225 6.55 -13.45 -11.83
CA TYR A 225 5.48 -13.83 -10.90
C TYR A 225 5.13 -12.66 -9.97
N HIS A 226 6.13 -11.92 -9.49
CA HIS A 226 5.90 -10.70 -8.71
C HIS A 226 5.09 -9.68 -9.52
N ARG A 227 5.40 -9.54 -10.82
CA ARG A 227 4.64 -8.70 -11.74
C ARG A 227 3.21 -9.21 -11.93
N ALA A 228 3.02 -10.50 -12.17
CA ALA A 228 1.69 -11.09 -12.32
C ALA A 228 0.82 -10.87 -11.07
N LEU A 229 1.37 -11.14 -9.88
CA LEU A 229 0.71 -10.88 -8.59
C LEU A 229 0.34 -9.40 -8.43
N SER A 230 1.26 -8.50 -8.76
CA SER A 230 1.02 -7.05 -8.65
C SER A 230 -0.05 -6.57 -9.63
N VAL A 231 -0.14 -7.14 -10.83
CA VAL A 231 -1.22 -6.86 -11.78
C VAL A 231 -2.56 -7.37 -11.25
N ILE A 232 -2.60 -8.59 -10.71
CA ILE A 232 -3.82 -9.16 -10.12
C ILE A 232 -4.31 -8.28 -8.97
N VAL A 233 -3.42 -7.89 -8.05
CA VAL A 233 -3.73 -6.97 -6.95
C VAL A 233 -4.26 -5.63 -7.46
N ALA A 234 -3.63 -5.06 -8.49
CA ALA A 234 -4.07 -3.80 -9.07
C ALA A 234 -5.47 -3.91 -9.69
N LEU A 235 -5.73 -4.96 -10.46
CA LEU A 235 -7.04 -5.21 -11.08
C LEU A 235 -8.11 -5.49 -10.03
N PHE A 236 -7.79 -6.26 -8.98
CA PHE A 236 -8.69 -6.51 -7.86
C PHE A 236 -9.08 -5.20 -7.16
N SER A 237 -8.10 -4.33 -6.85
CA SER A 237 -8.35 -3.02 -6.25
C SER A 237 -9.22 -2.12 -7.13
N VAL A 238 -8.95 -2.08 -8.44
CA VAL A 238 -9.77 -1.29 -9.39
C VAL A 238 -11.18 -1.87 -9.48
N GLY A 239 -11.32 -3.19 -9.64
CA GLY A 239 -12.62 -3.84 -9.76
C GLY A 239 -13.49 -3.64 -8.52
N LEU A 240 -12.90 -3.82 -7.33
CA LEU A 240 -13.59 -3.57 -6.07
C LEU A 240 -13.97 -2.09 -5.92
N GLY A 241 -13.05 -1.17 -6.24
CA GLY A 241 -13.34 0.26 -6.18
C GLY A 241 -14.46 0.69 -7.12
N VAL A 242 -14.48 0.19 -8.36
CA VAL A 242 -15.56 0.43 -9.32
C VAL A 242 -16.88 -0.15 -8.82
N HIS A 243 -16.87 -1.36 -8.25
CA HIS A 243 -18.06 -1.97 -7.69
C HIS A 243 -18.64 -1.14 -6.54
N VAL A 244 -17.80 -0.69 -5.59
CA VAL A 244 -18.21 0.17 -4.49
C VAL A 244 -18.76 1.49 -5.00
N VAL A 245 -18.09 2.16 -5.94
CA VAL A 245 -18.63 3.40 -6.52
C VAL A 245 -19.99 3.12 -7.16
N ALA A 246 -20.10 2.12 -8.03
CA ALA A 246 -21.36 1.79 -8.71
C ALA A 246 -22.50 1.46 -7.72
N SER A 247 -22.22 0.76 -6.61
CA SER A 247 -23.23 0.45 -5.60
C SER A 247 -23.76 1.69 -4.88
N GLN A 248 -22.89 2.67 -4.61
CA GLN A 248 -23.32 3.93 -3.98
C GLN A 248 -24.11 4.84 -4.92
N TRP A 249 -23.87 4.76 -6.23
CA TRP A 249 -24.60 5.57 -7.22
C TRP A 249 -25.97 5.00 -7.57
N LEU A 250 -26.20 3.71 -7.30
CA LEU A 250 -27.47 3.02 -7.58
C LEU A 250 -28.38 2.89 -6.35
N ALA A 251 -27.88 3.23 -5.15
CA ALA A 251 -28.62 3.28 -3.90
C ALA A 251 -29.33 4.63 -3.73
#